data_AF-A0A5Q0HCR9-F1
#
_entry.id   AF-A0A5Q0HCR9-F1
#
_cell.length_a   1.000
_cell.length_b   1.000
_cell.length_c   1.000
_cell.angle_alpha   90.00
_cell.angle_beta   90.00
_cell.angle_gamma   90.00
#
_symmetry.space_group_name_H-M   'P 1'
#
loop_
_entity.id
_entity.type
_entity.pdbx_description
1 polymer ?
#
loop_
_entity_poly.entity_id
_entity_poly.type
_entity_poly.pdbx_seq_one_letter_code
_entity_poly.pdbx_strand_id
1 'polypeptide(L)'
;MEVLNLPEVAERLGLPINRVHQLLRDGQLLAERRNGVLVVPAQFLAAGGVVKGLPGTITVLRDSGYSTEEILRWLFTEDDTLPGTPIEALRGDRGREVKRRAQALGF
;
A
#
# COMPACT_ATOMS: atom_id res chain seq x y z
N MET A 1 -5.37 8.92 9.59
CA MET A 1 -4.30 8.40 8.72
C MET A 1 -3.49 9.56 8.14
N GLU A 2 -2.20 9.62 8.49
CA GLU A 2 -1.23 10.54 7.89
C GLU A 2 -1.06 10.20 6.39
N VAL A 3 -1.04 11.23 5.55
CA VAL A 3 -0.81 11.11 4.11
C VAL A 3 0.24 12.12 3.68
N LEU A 4 0.96 11.78 2.62
CA LEU A 4 2.07 12.54 2.08
C LEU A 4 1.80 12.87 0.61
N ASN A 5 2.12 14.09 0.19
CA ASN A 5 2.19 14.41 -1.23
C ASN A 5 3.44 13.75 -1.87
N LEU A 6 3.52 13.74 -3.20
CA LEU A 6 4.61 13.03 -3.88
C LEU A 6 6.02 13.59 -3.58
N PRO A 7 6.23 14.92 -3.48
CA PRO A 7 7.49 15.47 -2.97
C PRO A 7 7.90 14.94 -1.59
N GLU A 8 6.97 14.88 -0.63
CA GLU A 8 7.24 14.35 0.72
C GLU A 8 7.57 12.85 0.69
N VAL A 9 6.91 12.07 -0.17
CA VAL A 9 7.25 10.66 -0.40
C VAL A 9 8.66 10.52 -0.96
N ALA A 10 9.03 11.37 -1.93
CA ALA A 10 10.34 11.37 -2.56
C ALA A 10 11.44 11.65 -1.53
N GLU A 11 11.26 12.68 -0.70
CA GLU A 11 12.17 13.00 0.40
C GLU A 11 12.28 11.85 1.41
N ARG A 12 11.14 11.30 1.86
CA ARG A 12 11.12 10.24 2.87
C ARG A 12 11.75 8.93 2.40
N LEU A 13 11.69 8.65 1.09
CA LEU A 13 12.34 7.49 0.49
C LEU A 13 13.78 7.75 0.03
N GLY A 14 14.24 9.00 0.02
CA GLY A 14 15.53 9.38 -0.58
C GLY A 14 15.58 9.09 -2.09
N LEU A 15 14.44 9.23 -2.79
CA LEU A 15 14.30 8.92 -4.22
C LEU A 15 13.96 10.19 -5.03
N PRO A 16 14.36 10.28 -6.30
CA PRO A 16 13.82 11.30 -7.19
C PRO A 16 12.30 11.16 -7.35
N ILE A 17 11.57 12.29 -7.47
CA ILE A 17 10.10 12.29 -7.62
C ILE A 17 9.62 11.45 -8.82
N ASN A 18 10.39 11.41 -9.92
CA ASN A 18 10.10 10.56 -11.08
C ASN A 18 10.08 9.07 -10.72
N ARG A 19 10.92 8.63 -9.76
CA ARG A 19 10.89 7.26 -9.27
C ARG A 19 9.64 6.99 -8.46
N VAL A 20 9.14 7.96 -7.68
CA VAL A 20 7.85 7.84 -6.98
C VAL A 20 6.69 7.68 -7.97
N HIS A 21 6.66 8.49 -9.03
CA HIS A 21 5.69 8.32 -10.12
C HIS A 21 5.79 6.94 -10.77
N GLN A 22 7.00 6.42 -10.94
CA GLN A 22 7.20 5.07 -11.46
C GLN A 22 6.65 4.00 -10.51
N LEU A 23 6.87 4.12 -9.19
CA LEU A 23 6.30 3.18 -8.20
C LEU A 23 4.76 3.14 -8.27
N LEU A 24 4.12 4.30 -8.46
CA LEU A 24 2.67 4.38 -8.64
C LEU A 24 2.22 3.72 -9.96
N ARG A 25 2.94 3.98 -11.06
CA ARG A 25 2.64 3.41 -12.38
C ARG A 25 2.81 1.90 -12.41
N ASP A 26 3.84 1.38 -11.73
CA ASP A 26 4.16 -0.05 -11.66
C ASP A 26 3.27 -0.80 -10.64
N GLY A 27 2.34 -0.10 -9.97
CA GLY A 27 1.50 -0.68 -8.93
C GLY A 27 2.27 -1.12 -7.68
N GLN A 28 3.51 -0.65 -7.51
CA GLN A 28 4.32 -0.91 -6.32
C GLN A 28 3.91 -0.02 -5.14
N LEU A 29 3.19 1.07 -5.42
CA LEU A 29 2.66 2.01 -4.44
C LEU A 29 1.25 2.42 -4.88
N LEU A 30 0.39 2.79 -3.93
CA LEU A 30 -0.93 3.34 -4.21
C LEU A 30 -1.06 4.77 -3.67
N ALA A 31 -1.93 5.53 -4.31
CA ALA A 31 -2.28 6.88 -3.91
C ALA A 31 -3.78 7.11 -4.08
N GLU A 32 -4.32 8.06 -3.33
CA GLU A 32 -5.69 8.56 -3.45
C GLU A 32 -5.70 10.06 -3.69
N ARG A 33 -6.82 10.60 -4.20
CA ARG A 33 -7.00 12.05 -4.30
C ARG A 33 -7.66 12.58 -3.04
N ARG A 34 -7.02 13.52 -2.36
CA ARG A 34 -7.62 14.31 -1.28
C ARG A 34 -7.65 15.77 -1.69
N ASN A 35 -8.84 16.35 -1.76
CA ASN A 35 -9.05 17.73 -2.21
C ASN A 35 -8.37 18.02 -3.57
N GLY A 36 -8.46 17.06 -4.50
CA GLY A 36 -7.84 17.14 -5.84
C GLY A 36 -6.36 16.79 -5.91
N VAL A 37 -5.65 16.75 -4.77
CA VAL A 37 -4.21 16.47 -4.69
C VAL A 37 -3.98 14.97 -4.53
N LEU A 38 -3.03 14.42 -5.30
CA LEU A 38 -2.63 13.02 -5.18
C LEU A 38 -1.74 12.83 -3.95
N VAL A 39 -2.15 11.96 -3.04
CA VAL A 39 -1.46 11.70 -1.78
C VAL A 39 -1.30 10.20 -1.53
N VAL A 40 -0.23 9.83 -0.85
CA VAL A 40 0.15 8.46 -0.49
C VAL A 40 0.01 8.30 1.02
N PRO A 41 -0.66 7.24 1.51
CA PRO A 41 -0.63 6.89 2.93
C PRO A 41 0.80 6.72 3.47
N ALA A 42 1.16 7.45 4.54
CA ALA A 42 2.51 7.39 5.11
C ALA A 42 2.89 5.97 5.59
N GLN A 43 1.89 5.17 5.98
CA GLN A 43 2.04 3.78 6.39
C GLN A 43 2.56 2.85 5.27
N PHE A 44 2.60 3.29 4.01
CA PHE A 44 3.24 2.53 2.92
C PHE A 44 4.75 2.65 2.87
N LEU A 45 5.34 3.58 3.61
CA LEU A 45 6.78 3.86 3.58
C LEU A 45 7.47 3.29 4.83
N ALA A 46 8.59 2.60 4.62
CA ALA A 46 9.44 2.03 5.66
C ALA A 46 10.87 2.58 5.54
N ALA A 47 11.75 2.24 6.49
CA ALA A 47 13.15 2.60 6.42
C ALA A 47 13.78 1.98 5.15
N GLY A 48 14.12 2.81 4.17
CA GLY A 48 14.78 2.39 2.94
C GLY A 48 13.87 1.96 1.78
N GLY A 49 12.56 2.16 1.85
CA GLY A 49 11.68 1.84 0.72
C GLY A 49 10.20 1.74 1.02
N VAL A 50 9.46 1.14 0.08
CA VAL A 50 8.07 0.75 0.29
C VAL A 50 8.01 -0.45 1.25
N VAL A 51 6.97 -0.52 2.09
CA VAL A 51 6.73 -1.64 3.00
C VAL A 51 6.84 -2.98 2.28
N LYS A 52 7.63 -3.88 2.86
CA LYS A 52 7.86 -5.22 2.31
C LYS A 52 6.55 -5.97 2.15
N GLY A 53 6.33 -6.58 0.99
CA GLY A 53 5.13 -7.35 0.69
C GLY A 53 3.95 -6.51 0.18
N LEU A 54 3.94 -5.19 0.37
CA LEU A 54 2.87 -4.32 -0.14
C LEU A 54 2.72 -4.43 -1.67
N PRO A 55 3.79 -4.34 -2.50
CA PRO A 55 3.66 -4.51 -3.96
C PRO A 55 3.01 -5.84 -4.35
N GLY A 56 3.43 -6.94 -3.71
CA GLY A 56 2.88 -8.26 -4.00
C GLY A 56 1.41 -8.40 -3.59
N THR A 57 1.01 -7.80 -2.47
CA THR A 57 -0.40 -7.73 -2.04
C THR A 57 -1.24 -6.91 -3.03
N ILE A 58 -0.73 -5.77 -3.50
CA ILE A 58 -1.40 -4.95 -4.52
C ILE A 58 -1.61 -5.77 -5.80
N THR A 59 -0.58 -6.47 -6.27
CA THR A 59 -0.69 -7.34 -7.46
C THR A 59 -1.79 -8.37 -7.29
N VAL A 60 -1.81 -9.12 -6.19
CA VAL A 60 -2.82 -10.16 -5.95
C VAL A 60 -4.24 -9.59 -5.94
N LEU A 61 -4.46 -8.45 -5.28
CA LEU A 61 -5.78 -7.84 -5.21
C LEU A 61 -6.22 -7.27 -6.57
N ARG A 62 -5.29 -6.67 -7.34
CA ARG A 62 -5.58 -6.21 -8.71
C ARG A 62 -5.93 -7.37 -9.64
N ASP A 63 -5.20 -8.48 -9.55
CA ASP A 63 -5.48 -9.70 -10.31
C ASP A 63 -6.86 -10.28 -9.94
N SER A 64 -7.33 -10.01 -8.71
CA SER A 64 -8.68 -10.36 -8.23
C SER A 64 -9.74 -9.30 -8.58
N GLY A 65 -9.40 -8.30 -9.42
CA GLY A 65 -10.34 -7.29 -9.92
C GLY A 65 -10.55 -6.08 -9.02
N TYR A 66 -9.81 -5.93 -7.92
CA TYR A 66 -9.98 -4.80 -6.99
C TYR A 66 -9.46 -3.49 -7.62
N SER A 67 -10.26 -2.43 -7.50
CA SER A 67 -9.85 -1.07 -7.81
C SER A 67 -8.85 -0.52 -6.78
N THR A 68 -8.12 0.55 -7.13
CA THR A 68 -7.21 1.22 -6.19
C THR A 68 -7.91 1.61 -4.87
N GLU A 69 -9.15 2.10 -4.96
CA GLU A 69 -9.95 2.52 -3.80
C GLU A 69 -10.36 1.34 -2.93
N GLU A 70 -10.70 0.21 -3.52
CA GLU A 70 -11.01 -1.03 -2.79
C GLU A 70 -9.75 -1.63 -2.14
N ILE A 71 -8.60 -1.58 -2.80
CA ILE A 71 -7.34 -2.03 -2.21
C ILE A 71 -6.96 -1.16 -1.02
N LEU A 72 -7.09 0.17 -1.15
CA LEU A 72 -6.87 1.09 -0.03
C LEU A 72 -7.82 0.75 1.11
N ARG A 73 -9.12 0.60 0.84
CA ARG A 73 -10.10 0.21 1.88
C ARG A 73 -9.70 -1.10 2.54
N TRP A 74 -9.32 -2.12 1.77
CA TRP A 74 -8.93 -3.42 2.29
C TRP A 74 -7.69 -3.34 3.18
N LEU A 75 -6.66 -2.59 2.75
CA LEU A 75 -5.40 -2.45 3.51
C LEU A 75 -5.57 -1.74 4.86
N PHE A 76 -6.55 -0.86 4.98
CA PHE A 76 -6.78 -0.01 6.16
C PHE A 76 -8.04 -0.37 6.96
N THR A 77 -8.78 -1.42 6.58
CA THR A 77 -9.90 -1.96 7.37
C THR A 77 -9.37 -3.05 8.30
N GLU A 78 -9.80 -3.03 9.56
CA GLU A 78 -9.49 -4.10 10.51
C GLU A 78 -10.08 -5.43 10.01
N ASP A 79 -9.32 -6.52 10.19
CA ASP A 79 -9.75 -7.86 9.82
C ASP A 79 -9.83 -8.68 11.09
N ASP A 80 -11.02 -9.12 11.51
CA ASP A 80 -11.22 -9.88 12.77
C ASP A 80 -10.38 -11.17 12.84
N THR A 81 -9.87 -11.66 11.71
CA THR A 81 -9.00 -12.84 11.65
C THR A 81 -7.52 -12.50 11.83
N LEU A 82 -7.14 -11.22 11.86
CA LEU A 82 -5.77 -10.70 11.95
C LEU A 82 -5.71 -9.57 12.99
N PRO A 83 -4.75 -9.54 13.92
CA PRO A 83 -4.69 -8.41 14.84
C PRO A 83 -4.36 -7.10 14.09
N GLY A 84 -5.33 -6.19 14.05
CA GLY A 84 -5.23 -4.88 13.39
C GLY A 84 -5.56 -4.92 11.89
N THR A 85 -5.02 -3.94 11.17
CA THR A 85 -5.21 -3.79 9.71
C THR A 85 -4.16 -4.57 8.91
N PRO A 86 -4.44 -4.97 7.67
CA PRO A 86 -3.45 -5.62 6.80
C PRO A 86 -2.17 -4.79 6.60
N ILE A 87 -2.25 -3.46 6.54
CA ILE A 87 -1.05 -2.62 6.44
C ILE A 87 -0.20 -2.65 7.71
N GLU A 88 -0.81 -2.67 8.90
CA GLU A 88 -0.06 -2.82 10.16
C GLU A 88 0.63 -4.17 10.24
N ALA A 89 -0.06 -5.23 9.81
CA ALA A 89 0.52 -6.57 9.70
C ALA A 89 1.68 -6.65 8.69
N LEU A 90 1.60 -5.94 7.56
CA LEU A 90 2.72 -5.84 6.59
C LEU A 90 3.92 -5.07 7.15
N ARG A 91 3.68 -4.06 7.99
CA ARG A 91 4.75 -3.30 8.67
C ARG A 91 5.39 -4.09 9.82
N GLY A 92 4.66 -5.04 10.39
CA GLY A 92 5.16 -6.01 11.35
C GLY A 92 5.77 -7.24 10.68
N ASP A 93 5.62 -8.39 11.32
CA ASP A 93 6.17 -9.69 10.91
C ASP A 93 5.12 -10.63 10.26
N ARG A 94 3.88 -10.14 10.05
CA ARG A 94 2.73 -10.93 9.59
C ARG A 94 2.46 -10.83 8.09
N GLY A 95 3.43 -10.41 7.28
CA GLY A 95 3.22 -10.24 5.83
C GLY A 95 2.79 -11.51 5.08
N ARG A 96 3.19 -12.71 5.54
CA ARG A 96 2.73 -13.99 4.96
C ARG A 96 1.22 -14.20 5.16
N GLU A 97 0.71 -13.82 6.33
CA GLU A 97 -0.70 -13.94 6.67
C GLU A 97 -1.57 -12.98 5.85
N VAL A 98 -1.05 -11.78 5.58
CA VAL A 98 -1.69 -10.80 4.69
C VAL A 98 -1.77 -11.34 3.26
N LYS A 99 -0.67 -11.88 2.73
CA LYS A 99 -0.65 -12.45 1.38
C LYS A 99 -1.65 -13.61 1.22
N ARG A 100 -1.73 -14.50 2.21
CA ARG A 100 -2.69 -15.61 2.21
C ARG A 100 -4.14 -15.11 2.09
N ARG A 101 -4.49 -14.04 2.80
CA ARG A 101 -5.83 -13.44 2.75
C ARG A 101 -6.12 -12.79 1.42
N ALA A 102 -5.18 -12.00 0.91
CA ALA A 102 -5.33 -11.41 -0.42
C ALA A 102 -5.58 -12.49 -1.48
N GLN A 103 -4.87 -13.62 -1.40
CA GLN A 103 -5.06 -14.74 -2.32
C GLN A 103 -6.42 -15.42 -2.15
N ALA A 104 -6.92 -15.56 -0.92
CA ALA A 104 -8.23 -16.18 -0.65
C ALA A 104 -9.42 -15.38 -1.19
N LEU A 105 -9.22 -14.11 -1.59
CA LEU A 105 -10.25 -13.27 -2.20
C LEU A 105 -10.35 -13.43 -3.72
N GLY A 106 -9.35 -14.06 -4.34
CA GLY A 106 -9.27 -14.25 -5.79
C GLY A 106 -9.71 -15.64 -6.26
N PHE A 107 -10.25 -16.48 -5.37
CA PHE A 107 -10.72 -17.84 -5.65
C PHE A 107 -12.17 -18.04 -5.21
#